data_AF-A0A317IDQ1-F1
#
_entry.id   AF-A0A317IDQ1-F1
#
_cell.length_a   1.000
_cell.length_b   1.000
_cell.length_c   1.000
_cell.angle_alpha   90.00
_cell.angle_beta   90.00
_cell.angle_gamma   90.00
#
_symmetry.space_group_name_H-M   'P 1'
#
loop_
_entity.id
_entity.type
_entity.pdbx_description
1 polymer ?
#
loop_
_entity_poly.entity_id
_entity_poly.type
_entity_poly.pdbx_seq_one_letter_code
_entity_poly.pdbx_strand_id
1 'polypeptide(L)'
;MTGVKNMWKIASAFILLMLLTAGAFAQAPTLRIVTDDPTLPSELYYGNVKVKPLRLRPGTNIQITIDDSDFFVTQQYIDFLSRFPEQSGFDAWLNYLNQQACPSDPECLHQARLTVSSGFFGSQEFNQKGGYVFRFYKASLARMPSYTEMVADMRSVTGQTAADVEQKRALFATNFVLRSDFLTAFPRSLSAGQFVNNILAVAGVSVSNQAQIISDLQAAGNTDAARAVAMRAIADSPEETNHEFNPAFVYMQYVGYLRREPEAAGFNAWLTYLNAHPQDFREMVRGFMDSSEYRNRF
;
A
#
# COMPACT_ATOMS: atom_id res chain seq x y z
N MET A 1 6.44 63.51 -80.73
CA MET A 1 5.59 62.40 -81.18
C MET A 1 5.55 61.36 -80.07
N THR A 2 4.39 61.28 -79.43
CA THR A 2 3.74 60.12 -78.77
C THR A 2 4.55 58.84 -78.47
N GLY A 3 4.44 58.37 -77.21
CA GLY A 3 4.66 56.95 -76.83
C GLY A 3 5.21 56.77 -75.40
N VAL A 4 4.45 57.08 -74.34
CA VAL A 4 3.80 56.12 -73.41
C VAL A 4 4.70 54.98 -72.90
N LYS A 5 5.00 54.96 -71.59
CA LYS A 5 4.54 53.92 -70.63
C LYS A 5 5.00 54.21 -69.19
N ASN A 6 4.01 54.28 -68.31
CA ASN A 6 4.12 54.25 -66.85
C ASN A 6 4.82 52.97 -66.37
N MET A 7 5.63 53.05 -65.32
CA MET A 7 5.44 52.19 -64.13
C MET A 7 6.27 52.64 -62.91
N TRP A 8 5.50 52.99 -61.88
CA TRP A 8 5.71 52.92 -60.43
C TRP A 8 7.11 52.75 -59.82
N LYS A 9 7.44 53.69 -58.93
CA LYS A 9 8.40 53.60 -57.83
C LYS A 9 7.90 52.58 -56.79
N ILE A 10 8.81 51.91 -56.07
CA ILE A 10 8.98 51.96 -54.60
C ILE A 10 9.93 50.83 -54.15
N ALA A 11 10.87 51.20 -53.28
CA ALA A 11 11.99 50.42 -52.76
C ALA A 11 11.57 49.22 -51.89
N SER A 12 12.34 48.13 -51.95
CA SER A 12 12.19 46.97 -51.07
C SER A 12 13.36 46.88 -50.10
N ALA A 13 13.07 47.06 -48.80
CA ALA A 13 13.99 46.78 -47.70
C ALA A 13 13.86 45.30 -47.31
N PHE A 14 14.99 44.58 -47.24
CA PHE A 14 15.05 43.21 -46.74
C PHE A 14 15.13 43.21 -45.20
N ILE A 15 14.09 42.71 -44.54
CA ILE A 15 14.13 42.34 -43.12
C ILE A 15 14.36 40.83 -43.06
N LEU A 16 15.53 40.41 -42.56
CA LEU A 16 15.85 39.01 -42.31
C LEU A 16 15.32 38.64 -40.92
N LEU A 17 14.21 37.91 -40.85
CA LEU A 17 13.66 37.39 -39.61
C LEU A 17 14.41 36.08 -39.24
N MET A 18 15.40 36.14 -38.35
CA MET A 18 15.96 34.94 -37.74
C MET A 18 14.97 34.40 -36.69
N LEU A 19 14.25 33.35 -37.03
CA LEU A 19 13.56 32.49 -36.05
C LEU A 19 14.59 31.56 -35.41
N LEU A 20 15.01 31.87 -34.18
CA LEU A 20 15.67 30.92 -33.29
C LEU A 20 14.60 29.99 -32.70
N THR A 21 14.34 28.86 -33.35
CA THR A 21 13.64 27.75 -32.71
C THR A 21 14.63 26.98 -31.85
N ALA A 22 14.70 27.31 -30.56
CA ALA A 22 15.30 26.42 -29.58
C ALA A 22 14.37 25.22 -29.37
N GLY A 23 14.46 24.24 -30.26
CA GLY A 23 13.87 22.92 -30.02
C GLY A 23 14.66 22.24 -28.92
N ALA A 24 14.19 22.33 -27.67
CA ALA A 24 14.63 21.42 -26.64
C ALA A 24 14.18 20.01 -27.07
N PHE A 25 15.07 19.23 -27.67
CA PHE A 25 14.83 17.81 -27.90
C PHE A 25 14.67 17.18 -26.52
N ALA A 26 13.42 16.89 -26.12
CA ALA A 26 13.16 16.08 -24.95
C ALA A 26 13.93 14.76 -25.15
N GLN A 27 14.80 14.44 -24.19
CA GLN A 27 15.58 13.22 -24.23
C GLN A 27 14.64 12.02 -24.43
N ALA A 28 14.99 11.14 -25.39
CA ALA A 28 14.20 9.95 -25.64
C ALA A 28 14.02 9.17 -24.32
N PRO A 29 12.82 8.64 -24.04
CA PRO A 29 12.59 7.89 -22.82
C PRO A 29 13.58 6.72 -22.76
N THR A 30 14.22 6.55 -21.61
CA THR A 30 15.14 5.45 -21.37
C THR A 30 14.47 4.38 -20.51
N LEU A 31 14.90 3.14 -20.68
CA LEU A 31 14.57 2.08 -19.73
C LEU A 31 15.31 2.35 -18.42
N ARG A 32 14.58 2.35 -17.30
CA ARG A 32 15.15 2.47 -15.96
C ARG A 32 14.60 1.36 -15.07
N ILE A 33 15.47 0.82 -14.22
CA ILE A 33 15.09 -0.09 -13.15
C ILE A 33 14.99 0.75 -11.88
N VAL A 34 13.84 0.65 -11.19
CA VAL A 34 13.57 1.36 -9.94
C VAL A 34 13.46 0.34 -8.83
N THR A 35 14.34 0.46 -7.84
CA THR A 35 14.41 -0.45 -6.69
C THR A 35 14.14 0.37 -5.43
N ASP A 36 12.91 0.33 -4.94
CA ASP A 36 12.55 1.03 -3.69
C ASP A 36 13.03 0.28 -2.45
N ASP A 37 13.12 -1.04 -2.55
CA ASP A 37 13.63 -1.93 -1.51
C ASP A 37 14.54 -2.98 -2.17
N PRO A 38 15.83 -3.07 -1.79
CA PRO A 38 16.77 -4.02 -2.39
C PRO A 38 16.39 -5.48 -2.11
N THR A 39 15.49 -5.73 -1.15
CA THR A 39 14.98 -7.07 -0.81
C THR A 39 13.69 -7.42 -1.54
N LEU A 40 13.20 -6.57 -2.44
CA LEU A 40 11.99 -6.78 -3.24
C LEU A 40 12.27 -6.69 -4.74
N PRO A 41 11.39 -7.26 -5.59
CA PRO A 41 11.53 -7.13 -7.04
C PRO A 41 11.53 -5.66 -7.46
N SER A 42 12.47 -5.30 -8.31
CA SER A 42 12.54 -3.97 -8.90
C SER A 42 11.46 -3.77 -9.96
N GLU A 43 11.02 -2.52 -10.10
CA GLU A 43 10.07 -2.11 -11.13
C GLU A 43 10.82 -1.64 -12.38
N LEU A 44 10.24 -1.90 -13.55
CA LEU A 44 10.80 -1.45 -14.82
C LEU A 44 9.97 -0.27 -15.34
N TYR A 45 10.64 0.77 -15.83
CA TYR A 45 9.99 1.94 -16.43
C TYR A 45 10.63 2.28 -17.77
N TYR A 46 9.82 2.79 -18.71
CA TYR A 46 10.28 3.45 -19.94
C TYR A 46 9.88 4.93 -19.87
N GLY A 47 10.85 5.80 -19.61
CA GLY A 47 10.57 7.16 -19.14
C GLY A 47 9.81 7.12 -17.82
N ASN A 48 8.60 7.69 -17.79
CA ASN A 48 7.72 7.67 -16.62
C ASN A 48 6.63 6.59 -16.68
N VAL A 49 6.61 5.77 -17.74
CA VAL A 49 5.62 4.70 -17.91
C VAL A 49 6.16 3.43 -17.28
N LYS A 50 5.44 2.90 -16.29
CA LYS A 50 5.74 1.58 -15.73
C LYS A 50 5.49 0.52 -16.79
N VAL A 51 6.49 -0.32 -17.05
CA VAL A 51 6.40 -1.42 -18.01
C VAL A 51 6.27 -2.75 -17.27
N LYS A 52 5.45 -3.61 -17.85
CA LYS A 52 5.24 -4.97 -17.40
C LYS A 52 6.36 -5.85 -17.98
N PRO A 53 7.28 -6.38 -17.15
CA PRO A 53 8.37 -7.18 -17.67
C PRO A 53 7.83 -8.52 -18.15
N LEU A 54 8.23 -8.93 -19.36
CA LEU A 54 8.04 -10.30 -19.82
C LEU A 54 8.93 -11.21 -18.97
N ARG A 55 8.33 -12.15 -18.25
CA ARG A 55 9.03 -13.14 -17.43
C ARG A 55 9.04 -14.48 -18.16
N LEU A 56 10.21 -15.05 -18.36
CA LEU A 56 10.40 -16.34 -19.01
C LEU A 56 11.01 -17.35 -18.04
N ARG A 57 10.60 -18.61 -18.15
CA ARG A 57 11.22 -19.71 -17.41
C ARG A 57 12.69 -19.84 -17.81
N PRO A 58 13.63 -19.98 -16.86
CA PRO A 58 15.06 -20.03 -17.16
C PRO A 58 15.39 -21.08 -18.24
N GLY A 59 16.12 -20.66 -19.28
CA GLY A 59 16.54 -21.55 -20.37
C GLY A 59 15.43 -21.93 -21.37
N THR A 60 14.25 -21.29 -21.31
CA THR A 60 13.15 -21.57 -22.23
C THR A 60 12.47 -20.28 -22.73
N ASN A 61 11.55 -20.41 -23.69
CA ASN A 61 10.65 -19.33 -24.12
C ASN A 61 9.25 -19.43 -23.49
N ILE A 62 9.10 -20.21 -22.42
CA ILE A 62 7.82 -20.36 -21.73
C ILE A 62 7.62 -19.15 -20.83
N GLN A 63 6.51 -18.43 -21.04
CA GLN A 63 6.14 -17.29 -20.21
C GLN A 63 5.71 -17.74 -18.81
N ILE A 64 6.16 -17.01 -17.79
CA ILE A 64 5.69 -17.14 -16.41
C ILE A 64 4.42 -16.29 -16.24
N THR A 65 3.36 -16.88 -15.71
CA THR A 65 2.08 -16.19 -15.47
C THR A 65 1.65 -16.30 -14.01
N ILE A 66 0.69 -15.47 -13.59
CA ILE A 66 0.08 -15.59 -12.26
C ILE A 66 -0.62 -16.93 -12.00
N ASP A 67 -0.89 -17.69 -13.06
CA ASP A 67 -1.46 -19.03 -12.96
C ASP A 67 -0.40 -20.12 -12.73
N ASP A 68 0.88 -19.77 -12.67
CA ASP A 68 1.90 -20.74 -12.25
C ASP A 68 2.00 -20.77 -10.73
N SER A 69 1.88 -21.94 -10.11
CA SER A 69 1.80 -22.08 -8.65
C SER A 69 2.98 -21.46 -7.90
N ASP A 70 4.20 -21.63 -8.41
CA ASP A 70 5.42 -21.10 -7.81
C ASP A 70 5.48 -19.56 -7.88
N PHE A 71 5.11 -19.00 -9.02
CA PHE A 71 5.04 -17.56 -9.20
C PHE A 71 3.88 -16.94 -8.40
N PHE A 72 2.70 -17.58 -8.39
CA PHE A 72 1.56 -17.19 -7.57
C PHE A 72 1.94 -17.07 -6.09
N VAL A 73 2.50 -18.12 -5.50
CA VAL A 73 2.94 -18.12 -4.09
C VAL A 73 3.94 -16.99 -3.87
N THR A 74 4.95 -16.84 -4.73
CA THR A 74 5.93 -15.75 -4.63
C THR A 74 5.27 -14.37 -4.63
N GLN A 75 4.28 -14.14 -5.51
CA GLN A 75 3.55 -12.88 -5.55
C GLN A 75 2.72 -12.64 -4.28
N GLN A 76 2.11 -13.67 -3.69
CA GLN A 76 1.39 -13.50 -2.42
C GLN A 76 2.32 -12.97 -1.29
N TYR A 77 3.53 -13.52 -1.17
CA TYR A 77 4.50 -13.04 -0.19
C TYR A 77 4.92 -11.58 -0.43
N ILE A 78 5.21 -11.23 -1.69
CA ILE A 78 5.62 -9.87 -2.05
C ILE A 78 4.49 -8.86 -1.80
N ASP A 79 3.28 -9.19 -2.24
CA ASP A 79 2.14 -8.29 -2.22
C ASP A 79 1.57 -8.08 -0.81
N PHE A 80 1.55 -9.12 0.02
CA PHE A 80 0.90 -9.06 1.34
C PHE A 80 1.88 -8.94 2.50
N LEU A 81 3.11 -9.44 2.36
CA LEU A 81 4.12 -9.45 3.42
C LEU A 81 5.32 -8.56 3.13
N SER A 82 5.41 -7.97 1.93
CA SER A 82 6.54 -7.14 1.50
C SER A 82 7.89 -7.83 1.71
N ARG A 83 7.98 -9.12 1.41
CA ARG A 83 9.23 -9.90 1.45
C ARG A 83 9.18 -11.06 0.47
N PHE A 84 10.35 -11.59 0.11
CA PHE A 84 10.41 -12.90 -0.54
C PHE A 84 10.07 -14.02 0.44
N PRO A 85 9.53 -15.14 -0.06
CA PRO A 85 9.24 -16.28 0.79
C PRO A 85 10.53 -16.90 1.32
N GLU A 86 10.50 -17.33 2.57
CA GLU A 86 11.45 -18.29 3.09
C GLU A 86 11.20 -19.68 2.46
N GLN A 87 12.26 -20.45 2.29
CA GLN A 87 12.21 -21.73 1.57
C GLN A 87 11.15 -22.69 2.15
N SER A 88 11.09 -22.82 3.48
CA SER A 88 10.13 -23.73 4.13
C SER A 88 8.67 -23.33 3.92
N GLY A 89 8.37 -22.03 4.00
CA GLY A 89 7.02 -21.51 3.78
C GLY A 89 6.62 -21.57 2.31
N PHE A 90 7.57 -21.30 1.41
CA PHE A 90 7.39 -21.49 -0.03
C PHE A 90 7.03 -22.94 -0.38
N ASP A 91 7.85 -23.89 0.08
CA ASP A 91 7.67 -25.31 -0.19
C ASP A 91 6.36 -25.82 0.40
N ALA A 92 5.97 -25.35 1.58
CA ALA A 92 4.68 -25.72 2.19
C ALA A 92 3.49 -25.32 1.31
N TRP A 93 3.46 -24.08 0.81
CA TRP A 93 2.36 -23.62 -0.06
C TRP A 93 2.40 -24.27 -1.44
N LEU A 94 3.59 -24.46 -2.00
CA LEU A 94 3.73 -25.13 -3.29
C LEU A 94 3.28 -26.60 -3.18
N ASN A 95 3.67 -27.28 -2.12
CA ASN A 95 3.19 -28.62 -1.81
C ASN A 95 1.68 -28.63 -1.60
N TYR A 96 1.10 -27.66 -0.90
CA TYR A 96 -0.36 -27.56 -0.77
C TYR A 96 -1.04 -27.47 -2.14
N LEU A 97 -0.60 -26.56 -3.01
CA LEU A 97 -1.16 -26.42 -4.36
C LEU A 97 -0.98 -27.68 -5.22
N ASN A 98 0.17 -28.36 -5.10
CA ASN A 98 0.46 -29.58 -5.85
C ASN A 98 -0.26 -30.82 -5.29
N GLN A 99 -0.55 -30.87 -3.98
CA GLN A 99 -1.14 -32.01 -3.28
C GLN A 99 -2.66 -32.04 -3.28
N GLN A 100 -3.36 -30.95 -3.64
CA GLN A 100 -4.84 -30.90 -3.67
C GLN A 100 -5.50 -31.91 -4.63
N ALA A 101 -4.76 -32.80 -5.30
CA ALA A 101 -5.27 -33.80 -6.22
C ALA A 101 -6.26 -33.18 -7.24
N CYS A 102 -5.87 -32.03 -7.81
CA CYS A 102 -6.59 -31.36 -8.89
C CYS A 102 -5.90 -31.61 -10.26
N PRO A 103 -5.63 -32.86 -10.72
CA PRO A 103 -4.74 -33.10 -11.85
C PRO A 103 -5.21 -32.50 -13.18
N SER A 104 -6.48 -32.07 -13.27
CA SER A 104 -7.01 -31.39 -14.47
C SER A 104 -8.27 -30.56 -14.20
N ASP A 105 -8.58 -30.21 -12.95
CA ASP A 105 -9.73 -29.37 -12.60
C ASP A 105 -9.27 -27.93 -12.31
N PRO A 106 -9.50 -26.98 -13.23
CA PRO A 106 -9.12 -25.59 -13.04
C PRO A 106 -9.84 -24.94 -11.86
N GLU A 107 -11.08 -25.35 -11.56
CA GLU A 107 -11.85 -24.79 -10.46
C GLU A 107 -11.29 -25.26 -9.12
N CYS A 108 -10.96 -26.54 -8.99
CA CYS A 108 -10.27 -27.09 -7.82
C CYS A 108 -8.96 -26.34 -7.51
N LEU A 109 -8.12 -26.11 -8.53
CA LEU A 109 -6.87 -25.38 -8.37
C LEU A 109 -7.10 -23.90 -8.03
N HIS A 110 -8.11 -23.28 -8.64
CA HIS A 110 -8.52 -21.91 -8.31
C HIS A 110 -8.99 -21.79 -6.85
N GLN A 111 -9.80 -22.72 -6.37
CA GLN A 111 -10.22 -22.78 -4.96
C GLN A 111 -9.03 -23.01 -4.01
N ALA A 112 -8.03 -23.80 -4.42
CA ALA A 112 -6.79 -23.95 -3.65
C ALA A 112 -6.00 -22.63 -3.57
N ARG A 113 -5.92 -21.86 -4.67
CA ARG A 113 -5.29 -20.52 -4.69
C ARG A 113 -5.99 -19.53 -3.78
N LEU A 114 -7.33 -19.54 -3.75
CA LEU A 114 -8.10 -18.73 -2.79
C LEU A 114 -7.73 -19.07 -1.35
N THR A 115 -7.58 -20.35 -1.03
CA THR A 115 -7.16 -20.77 0.31
C THR A 115 -5.74 -20.28 0.63
N VAL A 116 -4.79 -20.48 -0.28
CA VAL A 116 -3.41 -19.99 -0.11
C VAL A 116 -3.42 -18.48 0.13
N SER A 117 -4.09 -17.71 -0.72
CA SER A 117 -4.15 -16.26 -0.60
C SER A 117 -4.80 -15.82 0.72
N SER A 118 -5.95 -16.40 1.07
CA SER A 118 -6.65 -16.10 2.32
C SER A 118 -5.77 -16.35 3.55
N GLY A 119 -4.86 -17.33 3.47
CA GLY A 119 -3.87 -17.62 4.51
C GLY A 119 -2.92 -16.45 4.81
N PHE A 120 -2.59 -15.62 3.81
CA PHE A 120 -1.74 -14.43 4.01
C PHE A 120 -2.48 -13.31 4.75
N PHE A 121 -3.74 -13.06 4.39
CA PHE A 121 -4.56 -12.03 5.02
C PHE A 121 -5.02 -12.40 6.43
N GLY A 122 -5.32 -13.68 6.67
CA GLY A 122 -5.65 -14.21 7.99
C GLY A 122 -4.44 -14.36 8.92
N SER A 123 -3.22 -14.09 8.44
CA SER A 123 -2.01 -14.28 9.23
C SER A 123 -1.90 -13.25 10.36
N GLN A 124 -1.26 -13.67 11.45
CA GLN A 124 -0.85 -12.78 12.53
C GLN A 124 0.09 -11.67 12.02
N GLU A 125 0.93 -11.99 11.04
CA GLU A 125 1.87 -11.06 10.40
C GLU A 125 1.14 -9.87 9.74
N PHE A 126 0.02 -10.14 9.07
CA PHE A 126 -0.80 -9.11 8.45
C PHE A 126 -1.47 -8.20 9.49
N ASN A 127 -2.06 -8.78 10.54
CA ASN A 127 -2.73 -8.03 11.60
C ASN A 127 -1.77 -7.15 12.41
N GLN A 128 -0.58 -7.66 12.72
CA GLN A 128 0.45 -6.96 13.49
C GLN A 128 1.15 -5.85 12.70
N LYS A 129 1.09 -5.88 11.37
CA LYS A 129 1.75 -4.91 10.49
C LYS A 129 0.74 -3.96 9.84
N GLY A 130 -0.01 -4.46 8.87
CA GLY A 130 -0.94 -3.64 8.08
C GLY A 130 -2.06 -3.08 8.94
N GLY A 131 -2.70 -3.92 9.76
CA GLY A 131 -3.74 -3.48 10.69
C GLY A 131 -3.21 -2.46 11.71
N TYR A 132 -2.02 -2.69 12.26
CA TYR A 132 -1.39 -1.78 13.21
C TYR A 132 -1.14 -0.39 12.62
N VAL A 133 -0.51 -0.32 11.45
CA VAL A 133 -0.27 0.95 10.75
C VAL A 133 -1.60 1.62 10.41
N PHE A 134 -2.56 0.88 9.87
CA PHE A 134 -3.87 1.42 9.48
C PHE A 134 -4.59 2.10 10.66
N ARG A 135 -4.61 1.46 11.84
CA ARG A 135 -5.23 2.00 13.05
C ARG A 135 -4.59 3.30 13.52
N PHE A 136 -3.29 3.52 13.31
CA PHE A 136 -2.67 4.80 13.63
C PHE A 136 -3.25 5.95 12.81
N TYR A 137 -3.40 5.77 11.50
CA TYR A 137 -4.01 6.77 10.62
C TYR A 137 -5.50 6.99 10.94
N LYS A 138 -6.24 5.91 11.18
CA LYS A 138 -7.66 5.97 11.51
C LYS A 138 -7.93 6.65 12.85
N ALA A 139 -7.30 6.18 13.92
CA ALA A 139 -7.54 6.67 15.27
C ALA A 139 -7.08 8.12 15.50
N SER A 140 -6.08 8.60 14.75
CA SER A 140 -5.51 9.93 14.99
C SER A 140 -5.76 10.95 13.88
N LEU A 141 -5.85 10.53 12.62
CA LEU A 141 -5.95 11.46 11.48
C LEU A 141 -7.30 11.37 10.74
N ALA A 142 -8.22 10.50 11.18
CA ALA A 142 -9.54 10.29 10.57
C ALA A 142 -9.50 9.94 9.07
N ARG A 143 -8.37 9.46 8.55
CA ARG A 143 -8.18 9.16 7.12
C ARG A 143 -7.53 7.81 6.93
N MET A 144 -7.71 7.24 5.74
CA MET A 144 -6.87 6.13 5.30
C MET A 144 -5.49 6.67 4.90
N PRO A 145 -4.41 5.90 5.13
CA PRO A 145 -3.12 6.24 4.55
C PRO A 145 -3.19 6.18 3.02
N SER A 146 -2.31 6.91 2.36
CA SER A 146 -2.04 6.70 0.94
C SER A 146 -1.36 5.34 0.71
N TYR A 147 -1.36 4.87 -0.54
CA TYR A 147 -0.66 3.62 -0.89
C TYR A 147 0.83 3.70 -0.50
N THR A 148 1.47 4.82 -0.83
CA THR A 148 2.90 5.04 -0.55
C THR A 148 3.17 5.11 0.95
N GLU A 149 2.34 5.82 1.71
CA GLU A 149 2.42 5.86 3.18
C GLU A 149 2.28 4.46 3.77
N MET A 150 1.26 3.69 3.36
CA MET A 150 1.01 2.37 3.90
C MET A 150 2.19 1.43 3.64
N VAL A 151 2.67 1.34 2.40
CA VAL A 151 3.76 0.43 2.06
C VAL A 151 5.04 0.80 2.80
N ALA A 152 5.39 2.09 2.88
CA ALA A 152 6.56 2.54 3.61
C ALA A 152 6.45 2.22 5.12
N ASP A 153 5.30 2.49 5.71
CA ASP A 153 5.09 2.29 7.14
C ASP A 153 5.00 0.80 7.51
N MET A 154 4.38 -0.04 6.68
CA MET A 154 4.36 -1.50 6.85
C MET A 154 5.76 -2.11 6.79
N ARG A 155 6.63 -1.61 5.89
CA ARG A 155 8.04 -2.01 5.84
C ARG A 155 8.76 -1.61 7.12
N SER A 156 8.49 -0.41 7.64
CA SER A 156 9.13 0.08 8.87
C SER A 156 8.82 -0.77 10.11
N VAL A 157 7.67 -1.45 10.14
CA VAL A 157 7.25 -2.36 11.22
C VAL A 157 7.54 -3.84 10.94
N THR A 158 8.18 -4.16 9.81
CA THR A 158 8.49 -5.54 9.41
C THR A 158 9.79 -6.03 10.04
N GLY A 159 9.72 -7.17 10.75
CA GLY A 159 10.86 -7.82 11.37
C GLY A 159 10.86 -9.34 11.19
N GLN A 160 11.99 -9.99 11.52
CA GLN A 160 12.15 -11.45 11.37
C GLN A 160 11.69 -12.23 12.60
N THR A 161 11.75 -11.62 13.78
CA THR A 161 11.32 -12.24 15.04
C THR A 161 10.24 -11.39 15.71
N ALA A 162 9.47 -11.98 16.61
CA ALA A 162 8.45 -11.23 17.36
C ALA A 162 9.03 -10.05 18.15
N ALA A 163 10.24 -10.21 18.72
CA ALA A 163 10.93 -9.14 19.43
C ALA A 163 11.36 -7.99 18.50
N ASP A 164 11.88 -8.32 17.30
CA ASP A 164 12.24 -7.32 16.29
C ASP A 164 11.00 -6.55 15.79
N VAL A 165 9.90 -7.26 15.51
CA VAL A 165 8.62 -6.63 15.13
C VAL A 165 8.13 -5.68 16.22
N GLU A 166 8.17 -6.09 17.48
CA GLU A 166 7.72 -5.25 18.60
C GLU A 166 8.58 -4.00 18.78
N GLN A 167 9.91 -4.13 18.67
CA GLN A 167 10.82 -2.98 18.71
C GLN A 167 10.54 -2.00 17.57
N LYS A 168 10.33 -2.51 16.35
CA LYS A 168 10.04 -1.70 15.17
C LYS A 168 8.68 -1.00 15.26
N ARG A 169 7.65 -1.66 15.80
CA ARG A 169 6.34 -1.03 16.11
C ARG A 169 6.49 0.11 17.11
N ALA A 170 7.30 -0.07 18.16
CA ALA A 170 7.59 1.00 19.11
C ALA A 170 8.28 2.20 18.46
N LEU A 171 9.25 1.94 17.59
CA LEU A 171 9.96 2.98 16.83
C LEU A 171 9.03 3.70 15.85
N PHE A 172 8.18 2.96 15.15
CA PHE A 172 7.16 3.53 14.28
C PHE A 172 6.26 4.50 15.04
N ALA A 173 5.72 4.11 16.20
CA ALA A 173 4.88 4.99 17.01
C ALA A 173 5.61 6.26 17.44
N THR A 174 6.88 6.13 17.85
CA THR A 174 7.74 7.27 18.22
C THR A 174 7.91 8.24 17.06
N ASN A 175 8.16 7.73 15.86
CA ASN A 175 8.32 8.56 14.67
C ASN A 175 6.99 9.15 14.18
N PHE A 176 5.89 8.40 14.32
CA PHE A 176 4.57 8.80 13.86
C PHE A 176 4.05 10.02 14.62
N VAL A 177 4.18 10.04 15.96
CA VAL A 177 3.71 11.18 16.77
C VAL A 177 4.52 12.46 16.57
N LEU A 178 5.66 12.37 15.88
CA LEU A 178 6.52 13.51 15.52
C LEU A 178 6.21 14.05 14.12
N ARG A 179 5.33 13.41 13.34
CA ARG A 179 4.95 13.89 12.01
C ARG A 179 4.20 15.22 12.10
N SER A 180 4.35 16.04 11.07
CA SER A 180 3.79 17.39 11.05
C SER A 180 2.26 17.41 11.10
N ASP A 181 1.61 16.47 10.42
CA ASP A 181 0.15 16.33 10.43
C ASP A 181 -0.37 15.87 11.80
N PHE A 182 0.32 14.91 12.42
CA PHE A 182 0.02 14.49 13.79
C PHE A 182 0.18 15.63 14.79
N LEU A 183 1.30 16.36 14.74
CA LEU A 183 1.55 17.50 15.64
C LEU A 183 0.59 18.68 15.39
N THR A 184 0.05 18.80 14.18
CA THR A 184 -0.99 19.78 13.85
C THR A 184 -2.33 19.38 14.48
N ALA A 185 -2.69 18.09 14.42
CA ALA A 185 -3.91 17.57 15.04
C ALA A 185 -3.82 17.51 16.59
N PHE A 186 -2.64 17.19 17.12
CA PHE A 186 -2.39 16.97 18.55
C PHE A 186 -1.17 17.76 19.05
N PRO A 187 -1.28 19.10 19.14
CA PRO A 187 -0.15 19.95 19.52
C PRO A 187 0.39 19.61 20.91
N ARG A 188 1.68 19.89 21.13
CA ARG A 188 2.37 19.64 22.42
C ARG A 188 1.77 20.42 23.59
N SER A 189 0.99 21.46 23.32
CA SER A 189 0.24 22.24 24.31
C SER A 189 -0.94 21.50 24.94
N LEU A 190 -1.43 20.42 24.33
CA LEU A 190 -2.51 19.61 24.92
C LEU A 190 -2.06 18.98 26.23
N SER A 191 -2.94 18.99 27.25
CA SER A 191 -2.75 18.17 28.44
C SER A 191 -2.82 16.67 28.10
N ALA A 192 -2.34 15.80 29.01
CA ALA A 192 -2.43 14.35 28.83
C ALA A 192 -3.89 13.88 28.60
N GLY A 193 -4.84 14.44 29.38
CA GLY A 193 -6.26 14.15 29.22
C GLY A 193 -6.82 14.62 27.89
N GLN A 194 -6.48 15.85 27.45
CA GLN A 194 -6.93 16.35 26.16
C GLN A 194 -6.37 15.53 24.99
N PHE A 195 -5.09 15.14 25.07
CA PHE A 195 -4.45 14.32 24.05
C PHE A 195 -5.19 12.98 23.85
N VAL A 196 -5.41 12.23 24.94
CA VAL A 196 -6.09 10.93 24.88
C VAL A 196 -7.55 11.08 24.45
N ASN A 197 -8.28 12.02 25.04
CA ASN A 197 -9.70 12.23 24.73
C ASN A 197 -9.92 12.65 23.27
N ASN A 198 -9.05 13.49 22.72
CA ASN A 198 -9.15 13.93 21.33
C ASN A 198 -8.89 12.78 20.36
N ILE A 199 -7.90 11.91 20.63
CA ILE A 199 -7.64 10.72 19.80
C ILE A 199 -8.86 9.77 19.83
N LEU A 200 -9.39 9.47 21.01
CA LEU A 200 -10.57 8.61 21.14
C LEU A 200 -11.80 9.20 20.43
N ALA A 201 -11.96 10.52 20.47
CA ALA A 201 -13.03 11.21 19.74
C ALA A 201 -12.84 11.12 18.21
N VAL A 202 -11.61 11.19 17.71
CA VAL A 202 -11.29 10.99 16.28
C VAL A 202 -11.55 9.54 15.87
N ALA A 203 -11.07 8.58 16.67
CA ALA A 203 -11.26 7.16 16.45
C ALA A 203 -12.74 6.74 16.50
N GLY A 204 -13.57 7.48 17.25
CA GLY A 204 -14.97 7.15 17.45
C GLY A 204 -15.18 5.96 18.40
N VAL A 205 -14.18 5.65 19.23
CA VAL A 205 -14.22 4.53 20.18
C VAL A 205 -14.07 5.00 21.62
N SER A 206 -14.56 4.20 22.56
CA SER A 206 -14.31 4.38 24.00
C SER A 206 -13.54 3.16 24.50
N VAL A 207 -12.41 3.38 25.17
CA VAL A 207 -11.55 2.29 25.66
C VAL A 207 -11.71 2.13 27.18
N SER A 208 -11.82 0.88 27.64
CA SER A 208 -12.05 0.54 29.04
C SER A 208 -10.95 1.04 30.00
N ASN A 209 -9.71 1.17 29.53
CA ASN A 209 -8.54 1.62 30.29
C ASN A 209 -8.18 3.11 30.10
N GLN A 210 -9.09 3.94 29.58
CA GLN A 210 -8.82 5.35 29.26
C GLN A 210 -8.22 6.14 30.44
N ALA A 211 -8.78 5.98 31.65
CA ALA A 211 -8.29 6.68 32.85
C ALA A 211 -6.83 6.30 33.19
N GLN A 212 -6.47 5.02 32.99
CA GLN A 212 -5.10 4.53 33.21
C GLN A 212 -4.14 5.13 32.18
N ILE A 213 -4.51 5.14 30.89
CA ILE A 213 -3.69 5.73 29.81
C ILE A 213 -3.39 7.20 30.11
N ILE A 214 -4.40 7.97 30.56
CA ILE A 214 -4.23 9.38 30.93
C ILE A 214 -3.29 9.53 32.12
N SER A 215 -3.50 8.72 33.17
CA SER A 215 -2.65 8.74 34.37
C SER A 215 -1.19 8.43 34.06
N ASP A 216 -0.94 7.39 33.26
CA ASP A 216 0.42 6.98 32.86
C ASP A 216 1.10 8.04 32.00
N LEU A 217 0.37 8.61 31.04
CA LEU A 217 0.87 9.70 30.20
C LEU A 217 1.22 10.93 31.04
N GLN A 218 0.38 11.28 32.01
CA GLN A 218 0.61 12.40 32.91
C GLN A 218 1.82 12.15 33.83
N ALA A 219 1.93 10.96 34.42
CA ALA A 219 3.07 10.57 35.26
C ALA A 219 4.39 10.56 34.48
N ALA A 220 4.36 10.21 33.20
CA ALA A 220 5.50 10.25 32.29
C ALA A 220 5.79 11.66 31.71
N GLY A 221 5.12 12.70 32.21
CA GLY A 221 5.38 14.10 31.86
C GLY A 221 4.85 14.53 30.48
N ASN A 222 3.97 13.76 29.85
CA ASN A 222 3.37 14.06 28.54
C ASN A 222 4.39 14.40 27.43
N THR A 223 5.57 13.77 27.49
CA THR A 223 6.62 13.90 26.48
C THR A 223 6.21 13.22 25.16
N ASP A 224 6.89 13.52 24.05
CA ASP A 224 6.61 12.86 22.76
C ASP A 224 6.75 11.33 22.85
N ALA A 225 7.74 10.84 23.61
CA ALA A 225 7.92 9.41 23.86
C ALA A 225 6.74 8.81 24.65
N ALA A 226 6.26 9.51 25.68
CA ALA A 226 5.09 9.07 26.46
C ALA A 226 3.79 9.12 25.62
N ARG A 227 3.64 10.13 24.75
CA ARG A 227 2.53 10.22 23.79
C ARG A 227 2.53 9.09 22.78
N ALA A 228 3.70 8.65 22.32
CA ALA A 228 3.82 7.46 21.49
C ALA A 228 3.31 6.22 22.22
N VAL A 229 3.68 6.02 23.49
CA VAL A 229 3.17 4.91 24.31
C VAL A 229 1.65 4.98 24.48
N ALA A 230 1.09 6.16 24.75
CA ALA A 230 -0.36 6.34 24.88
C ALA A 230 -1.09 6.06 23.56
N MET A 231 -0.56 6.54 22.42
CA MET A 231 -1.11 6.26 21.10
C MET A 231 -1.12 4.76 20.79
N ARG A 232 -0.04 4.04 21.14
CA ARG A 232 0.02 2.58 21.02
C ARG A 232 -1.05 1.89 21.85
N ALA A 233 -1.23 2.32 23.10
CA ALA A 233 -2.23 1.74 24.00
C ALA A 233 -3.66 1.89 23.45
N ILE A 234 -3.97 3.00 22.77
CA ILE A 234 -5.24 3.22 22.09
C ILE A 234 -5.34 2.35 20.83
N ALA A 235 -4.35 2.42 19.94
CA ALA A 235 -4.37 1.71 18.66
C ALA A 235 -4.37 0.18 18.77
N ASP A 236 -3.81 -0.36 19.85
CA ASP A 236 -3.80 -1.80 20.16
C ASP A 236 -4.91 -2.21 21.14
N SER A 237 -5.78 -1.28 21.55
CA SER A 237 -6.93 -1.62 22.37
C SER A 237 -7.85 -2.62 21.64
N PRO A 238 -8.49 -3.56 22.36
CA PRO A 238 -9.48 -4.45 21.75
C PRO A 238 -10.61 -3.68 21.05
N GLU A 239 -11.03 -2.56 21.61
CA GLU A 239 -12.10 -1.72 21.08
C GLU A 239 -11.72 -1.14 19.69
N GLU A 240 -10.54 -0.53 19.56
CA GLU A 240 -10.05 0.01 18.29
C GLU A 240 -9.70 -1.10 17.29
N THR A 241 -9.12 -2.20 17.77
CA THR A 241 -8.81 -3.36 16.92
C THR A 241 -10.07 -3.95 16.30
N ASN A 242 -11.15 -4.10 17.07
CA ASN A 242 -12.42 -4.60 16.59
C ASN A 242 -13.13 -3.60 15.67
N HIS A 243 -13.08 -2.30 16.02
CA HIS A 243 -13.71 -1.24 15.24
C HIS A 243 -13.13 -1.15 13.82
N GLU A 244 -11.80 -1.27 13.69
CA GLU A 244 -11.10 -1.12 12.41
C GLU A 244 -10.75 -2.46 11.74
N PHE A 245 -11.19 -3.62 12.26
CA PHE A 245 -10.85 -4.93 11.69
C PHE A 245 -11.29 -5.07 10.23
N ASN A 246 -12.59 -4.92 9.96
CA ASN A 246 -13.13 -5.02 8.61
C ASN A 246 -12.63 -3.88 7.69
N PRO A 247 -12.63 -2.60 8.11
CA PRO A 247 -12.04 -1.51 7.32
C PRO A 247 -10.58 -1.76 6.91
N ALA A 248 -9.73 -2.19 7.85
CA ALA A 248 -8.33 -2.49 7.58
C ALA A 248 -8.20 -3.68 6.62
N PHE A 249 -9.00 -4.73 6.82
CA PHE A 249 -9.01 -5.89 5.93
C PHE A 249 -9.35 -5.47 4.50
N VAL A 250 -10.42 -4.70 4.31
CA VAL A 250 -10.84 -4.20 2.99
C VAL A 250 -9.74 -3.35 2.35
N TYR A 251 -9.24 -2.36 3.08
CA TYR A 251 -8.20 -1.46 2.57
C TYR A 251 -6.97 -2.23 2.09
N MET A 252 -6.56 -3.23 2.85
CA MET A 252 -5.39 -4.01 2.54
C MET A 252 -5.56 -4.96 1.35
N GLN A 253 -6.79 -5.36 0.99
CA GLN A 253 -7.04 -6.04 -0.28
C GLN A 253 -6.61 -5.15 -1.46
N TYR A 254 -6.98 -3.87 -1.44
CA TYR A 254 -6.56 -2.91 -2.47
C TYR A 254 -5.04 -2.69 -2.48
N VAL A 255 -4.42 -2.53 -1.31
CA VAL A 255 -2.97 -2.32 -1.22
C VAL A 255 -2.18 -3.52 -1.74
N GLY A 256 -2.54 -4.73 -1.32
CA GLY A 256 -1.79 -5.91 -1.72
C GLY A 256 -2.11 -6.38 -3.15
N TYR A 257 -3.39 -6.51 -3.51
CA TYR A 257 -3.78 -6.95 -4.84
C TYR A 257 -3.63 -5.87 -5.90
N LEU A 258 -4.07 -4.65 -5.64
CA LEU A 258 -4.19 -3.64 -6.70
C LEU A 258 -3.05 -2.61 -6.65
N ARG A 259 -2.27 -2.61 -5.57
CA ARG A 259 -1.15 -1.68 -5.36
C ARG A 259 -1.56 -0.21 -5.47
N ARG A 260 -2.72 0.12 -4.90
CA ARG A 260 -3.27 1.48 -4.88
C ARG A 260 -4.21 1.69 -3.70
N GLU A 261 -4.62 2.94 -3.53
CA GLU A 261 -5.69 3.33 -2.62
C GLU A 261 -7.05 2.83 -3.14
N PRO A 262 -7.97 2.50 -2.23
CA PRO A 262 -9.33 2.16 -2.63
C PRO A 262 -10.12 3.40 -3.04
N GLU A 263 -10.94 3.25 -4.08
CA GLU A 263 -12.00 4.21 -4.36
C GLU A 263 -13.15 4.07 -3.35
N ALA A 264 -13.76 5.19 -2.96
CA ALA A 264 -14.77 5.22 -1.90
C ALA A 264 -15.97 4.29 -2.16
N ALA A 265 -16.44 4.20 -3.42
CA ALA A 265 -17.58 3.35 -3.77
C ALA A 265 -17.27 1.86 -3.58
N GLY A 266 -16.14 1.38 -4.10
CA GLY A 266 -15.73 -0.02 -3.97
C GLY A 266 -15.39 -0.39 -2.53
N PHE A 267 -14.68 0.50 -1.82
CA PHE A 267 -14.41 0.34 -0.39
C PHE A 267 -15.70 0.14 0.42
N ASN A 268 -16.66 1.04 0.26
CA ASN A 268 -17.91 1.00 1.01
C ASN A 268 -18.75 -0.22 0.65
N ALA A 269 -18.75 -0.64 -0.62
CA ALA A 269 -19.45 -1.85 -1.06
C ALA A 269 -18.89 -3.10 -0.38
N TRP A 270 -17.56 -3.28 -0.39
CA TRP A 270 -16.91 -4.41 0.26
C TRP A 270 -17.04 -4.39 1.78
N LEU A 271 -16.92 -3.21 2.40
CA LEU A 271 -17.13 -3.05 3.83
C LEU A 271 -18.57 -3.41 4.23
N THR A 272 -19.57 -2.96 3.46
CA THR A 272 -20.97 -3.34 3.66
C THR A 272 -21.16 -4.85 3.53
N TYR A 273 -20.55 -5.46 2.52
CA TYR A 273 -20.62 -6.90 2.30
C TYR A 273 -20.04 -7.69 3.48
N LEU A 274 -18.82 -7.37 3.95
CA LEU A 274 -18.20 -8.06 5.08
C LEU A 274 -18.93 -7.85 6.40
N ASN A 275 -19.50 -6.67 6.62
CA ASN A 275 -20.33 -6.42 7.81
C ASN A 275 -21.60 -7.27 7.80
N ALA A 276 -22.17 -7.56 6.63
CA ALA A 276 -23.31 -8.47 6.48
C ALA A 276 -22.91 -9.96 6.49
N HIS A 277 -21.67 -10.27 6.09
CA HIS A 277 -21.13 -11.63 5.99
C HIS A 277 -19.79 -11.75 6.72
N PRO A 278 -19.77 -11.65 8.07
CA PRO A 278 -18.55 -11.47 8.87
C PRO A 278 -17.57 -12.66 8.86
N GLN A 279 -17.93 -13.76 8.19
CA GLN A 279 -17.09 -14.95 8.04
C GLN A 279 -16.70 -15.21 6.57
N ASP A 280 -17.22 -14.43 5.63
CA ASP A 280 -17.01 -14.65 4.19
C ASP A 280 -15.91 -13.73 3.61
N PHE A 281 -14.73 -13.80 4.22
CA PHE A 281 -13.54 -13.12 3.70
C PHE A 281 -13.07 -13.72 2.38
N ARG A 282 -13.42 -15.00 2.13
CA ARG A 282 -13.01 -15.74 0.93
C ARG A 282 -13.65 -15.14 -0.32
N GLU A 283 -14.92 -14.75 -0.27
CA GLU A 283 -15.58 -14.14 -1.42
C GLU A 283 -14.96 -12.79 -1.77
N MET A 284 -14.56 -12.01 -0.77
CA MET A 284 -13.79 -10.80 -1.01
C MET A 284 -12.44 -11.11 -1.68
N VAL A 285 -11.66 -12.05 -1.14
CA VAL A 285 -10.38 -12.47 -1.73
C VAL A 285 -10.55 -12.90 -3.19
N ARG A 286 -11.62 -13.65 -3.50
CA ARG A 286 -11.98 -14.03 -4.88
C ARG A 286 -12.19 -12.81 -5.77
N GLY A 287 -13.02 -11.86 -5.33
CA GLY A 287 -13.31 -10.65 -6.09
C GLY A 287 -12.05 -9.87 -6.53
N PHE A 288 -11.03 -9.81 -5.67
CA PHE A 288 -9.76 -9.16 -5.99
C PHE A 288 -8.83 -10.04 -6.83
N MET A 289 -8.68 -11.32 -6.47
CA MET A 289 -7.80 -12.26 -7.17
C MET A 289 -8.25 -12.51 -8.63
N ASP A 290 -9.55 -12.48 -8.88
CA ASP A 290 -10.11 -12.69 -10.22
C ASP A 290 -10.30 -11.39 -11.00
N SER A 291 -10.08 -10.24 -10.36
CA SER A 291 -10.21 -8.95 -11.02
C SER A 291 -9.25 -8.84 -12.21
N SER A 292 -9.75 -8.26 -13.30
CA SER A 292 -8.90 -7.93 -14.46
C SER A 292 -7.72 -7.04 -14.08
N GLU A 293 -7.92 -6.15 -13.10
CA GLU A 293 -6.89 -5.29 -12.57
C GLU A 293 -5.72 -6.06 -11.94
N TYR A 294 -5.99 -7.04 -11.07
CA TYR A 294 -4.94 -7.88 -10.50
C TYR A 294 -4.24 -8.71 -11.57
N ARG A 295 -5.01 -9.38 -12.44
CA ARG A 295 -4.45 -10.24 -13.49
C ARG A 295 -3.58 -9.44 -14.47
N ASN A 296 -3.94 -8.20 -14.78
CA ASN A 296 -3.19 -7.36 -15.70
C ASN A 296 -1.80 -6.97 -15.16
N ARG A 297 -1.51 -7.14 -13.86
CA ARG A 297 -0.17 -6.94 -13.30
C ARG A 297 0.88 -7.96 -13.81
N PHE A 298 0.46 -9.11 -14.35
CA PHE A 298 1.34 -10.27 -14.60
C PHE A 298 1.29 -10.83 -16.02
#